data_AF-A0A916BDM4-F1
#
_entry.id   AF-A0A916BDM4-F1
#
_cell.length_a   1.000
_cell.length_b   1.000
_cell.length_c   1.000
_cell.angle_alpha   90.00
_cell.angle_beta   90.00
_cell.angle_gamma   90.00
#
_symmetry.space_group_name_H-M   'P 1'
#
loop_
_entity.id
_entity.type
_entity.pdbx_description
1 polymer ?
#
loop_
_entity_poly.entity_id
_entity_poly.type
_entity_poly.pdbx_seq_one_letter_code
_entity_poly.pdbx_strand_id
1 'polypeptide(L)'
;MEKETQQLIKLSVPVIRGRVLGVNAYRGFAKLCDLADISKADIYDQNSNPLGTQRDLSVSHAKDAYEYVKSKELGFWPEVFLCARKRNVITFTPISDENPEIGILELDVREIFTSPEIAISRIDGNHRLHFANGREKGYSKIEKIASFCLAYELSREDEIQLFKDINKNQKPMNTSHLDGIEVRLTPEEYLKRRDPELYIAQKLGDDDKSVFHNRVFKGGKKGSAVDLPLRSVKTGIEYMLSRSTQLPRLEDAEAKYRVIRNYFAAFKSWQPKSWSNPKEYITLRGAGFWAVCFIGAHVIDRALIQGKFDEESMLKILSSGKEWDWSKSGDFKGYSGRGGALEISKQVSSKLHDEERMSTKELFASIMSID
;
A
#
# COMPACT_ATOMS: atom_id res chain seq x y z
N MET A 1 -12.32 -35.96 7.33
CA MET A 1 -11.21 -34.98 7.22
C MET A 1 -9.84 -35.62 7.49
N GLU A 2 -9.70 -36.93 7.20
CA GLU A 2 -8.54 -37.76 7.61
C GLU A 2 -7.98 -38.60 6.44
N LYS A 3 -8.52 -38.47 5.23
CA LYS A 3 -8.24 -39.38 4.10
C LYS A 3 -7.41 -38.79 2.94
N GLU A 4 -6.98 -37.52 3.02
CA GLU A 4 -6.17 -36.90 1.96
C GLU A 4 -4.71 -36.64 2.35
N THR A 5 -4.31 -36.87 3.60
CA THR A 5 -2.92 -36.65 4.08
C THR A 5 -2.06 -37.91 3.93
N GLN A 6 -2.21 -38.62 2.81
CA GLN A 6 -1.57 -39.93 2.63
C GLN A 6 -0.94 -40.03 1.24
N GLN A 7 -0.04 -39.09 0.85
CA GLN A 7 0.74 -39.29 -0.38
C GLN A 7 2.08 -38.56 -0.57
N LEU A 8 2.64 -37.88 0.44
CA LEU A 8 4.03 -37.39 0.35
C LEU A 8 4.78 -37.76 1.63
N ILE A 9 5.37 -38.96 1.63
CA ILE A 9 6.30 -39.39 2.68
C ILE A 9 7.64 -38.65 2.51
N LYS A 10 7.98 -38.29 1.27
CA LYS A 10 9.19 -37.55 0.91
C LYS A 10 8.90 -36.50 -0.14
N LEU A 11 9.57 -35.36 -0.05
CA LEU A 11 9.66 -34.35 -1.10
C LEU A 11 11.05 -34.44 -1.73
N SER A 12 11.15 -34.77 -3.01
CA SER A 12 12.43 -34.91 -3.72
C SER A 12 12.57 -33.80 -4.75
N VAL A 13 13.67 -33.04 -4.67
CA VAL A 13 13.87 -31.85 -5.49
C VAL A 13 15.29 -31.83 -6.06
N PRO A 14 15.48 -31.57 -7.37
CA PRO A 14 16.80 -31.28 -7.91
C PRO A 14 17.36 -29.99 -7.31
N VAL A 15 18.59 -30.05 -6.83
CA VAL A 15 19.27 -28.91 -6.21
C VAL A 15 20.74 -28.83 -6.61
N ILE A 16 21.29 -27.64 -6.42
CA ILE A 16 22.72 -27.38 -6.39
C ILE A 16 23.12 -27.14 -4.94
N ARG A 17 24.06 -27.92 -4.43
CA ARG A 17 24.75 -27.70 -3.15
C ARG A 17 25.87 -26.68 -3.37
N GLY A 18 26.04 -25.78 -2.42
CA GLY A 18 27.10 -24.79 -2.50
C GLY A 18 27.27 -24.00 -1.23
N ARG A 19 28.26 -23.10 -1.24
CA ARG A 19 28.56 -22.20 -0.13
C ARG A 19 28.47 -20.75 -0.58
N VAL A 20 27.58 -19.98 0.05
CA VAL A 20 27.33 -18.56 -0.26
C VAL A 20 27.75 -17.71 0.92
N LEU A 21 28.84 -16.93 0.76
CA LEU A 21 29.36 -16.01 1.78
C LEU A 21 29.50 -16.66 3.18
N GLY A 22 29.93 -17.93 3.21
CA GLY A 22 30.10 -18.70 4.44
C GLY A 22 28.96 -19.65 4.78
N VAL A 23 27.76 -19.48 4.19
CA VAL A 23 26.56 -20.30 4.44
C VAL A 23 26.52 -21.50 3.50
N ASN A 24 26.48 -22.70 4.05
CA ASN A 24 26.23 -23.93 3.28
C ASN A 24 24.74 -24.02 2.94
N ALA A 25 24.40 -24.22 1.67
CA ALA A 25 23.02 -24.23 1.22
C ALA A 25 22.76 -25.18 0.03
N TYR A 26 21.52 -25.65 -0.04
CA TYR A 26 20.94 -26.24 -1.25
C TYR A 26 20.05 -25.21 -1.94
N ARG A 27 20.21 -25.02 -3.24
CA ARG A 27 19.36 -24.13 -4.04
C ARG A 27 18.65 -24.91 -5.14
N GLY A 28 17.36 -24.64 -5.31
CA GLY A 28 16.54 -25.34 -6.28
C GLY A 28 15.19 -24.67 -6.48
N PHE A 29 14.26 -25.40 -7.10
CA PHE A 29 12.92 -24.93 -7.42
C PHE A 29 11.87 -25.93 -6.92
N ALA A 30 10.85 -25.46 -6.21
CA ALA A 30 9.78 -26.30 -5.69
C ALA A 30 8.42 -25.57 -5.73
N LYS A 31 7.31 -26.30 -5.62
CA LYS A 31 5.99 -25.68 -5.51
C LYS A 31 5.90 -24.89 -4.21
N LEU A 32 5.24 -23.73 -4.26
CA LEU A 32 5.08 -22.89 -3.08
C LEU A 32 4.27 -23.57 -1.96
N CYS A 33 3.27 -24.39 -2.32
CA CYS A 33 2.56 -25.21 -1.34
C CYS A 33 3.48 -26.18 -0.61
N ASP A 34 4.41 -26.83 -1.32
CA ASP A 34 5.34 -27.80 -0.75
C ASP A 34 6.31 -27.09 0.20
N LEU A 35 6.91 -25.97 -0.23
CA LEU A 35 7.77 -25.14 0.61
C LEU A 35 7.06 -24.63 1.87
N ALA A 36 5.78 -24.27 1.75
CA ALA A 36 4.96 -23.86 2.89
C ALA A 36 4.64 -25.03 3.84
N ASP A 37 4.42 -26.23 3.30
CA ASP A 37 4.15 -27.43 4.08
C ASP A 37 5.39 -27.90 4.85
N ILE A 38 6.59 -27.86 4.26
CA ILE A 38 7.83 -28.34 4.90
C ILE A 38 8.48 -27.34 5.86
N SER A 39 7.96 -26.12 6.00
CA SER A 39 8.63 -25.07 6.79
C SER A 39 7.68 -24.32 7.72
N LYS A 40 8.20 -23.88 8.87
CA LYS A 40 7.44 -23.10 9.86
C LYS A 40 8.12 -21.77 10.19
N ALA A 41 7.31 -20.79 10.56
CA ALA A 41 7.79 -19.53 11.10
C ALA A 41 8.24 -19.71 12.55
N ASP A 42 9.31 -19.03 12.95
CA ASP A 42 9.82 -19.02 14.34
C ASP A 42 9.50 -17.67 14.98
N ILE A 43 8.22 -17.44 15.26
CA ILE A 43 7.68 -16.15 15.70
C ILE A 43 8.14 -15.87 17.14
N TYR A 44 8.75 -14.71 17.35
CA TYR A 44 9.10 -14.20 18.68
C TYR A 44 7.83 -13.93 19.49
N ASP A 45 7.78 -14.51 20.68
CA ASP A 45 6.77 -14.21 21.69
C ASP A 45 7.44 -14.14 23.06
N GLN A 46 7.33 -13.01 23.74
CA GLN A 46 8.05 -12.77 24.99
C GLN A 46 7.76 -13.80 26.10
N ASN A 47 6.60 -14.47 26.06
CA ASN A 47 6.16 -15.40 27.11
C ASN A 47 6.33 -16.86 26.69
N SER A 48 6.00 -17.18 25.44
CA SER A 48 5.88 -18.55 24.92
C SER A 48 6.99 -18.94 23.96
N ASN A 49 7.67 -17.98 23.31
CA ASN A 49 8.83 -18.23 22.45
C ASN A 49 9.82 -17.05 22.49
N PRO A 50 10.49 -16.79 23.63
CA PRO A 50 11.37 -15.62 23.79
C PRO A 50 12.64 -15.69 22.93
N LEU A 51 12.91 -16.85 22.33
CA LEU A 51 14.03 -17.08 21.40
C LEU A 51 13.58 -17.11 19.93
N GLY A 52 12.31 -16.81 19.66
CA GLY A 52 11.81 -16.68 18.30
C GLY A 52 12.57 -15.59 17.55
N THR A 53 12.79 -15.82 16.26
CA THR A 53 13.65 -14.99 15.43
C THR A 53 12.85 -14.03 14.56
N GLN A 54 11.57 -14.32 14.34
CA GLN A 54 10.73 -13.61 13.38
C GLN A 54 9.72 -12.69 14.05
N ARG A 55 9.41 -11.59 13.36
CA ARG A 55 8.30 -10.71 13.72
C ARG A 55 6.94 -11.35 13.45
N ASP A 56 5.92 -10.77 14.07
CA ASP A 56 4.53 -11.13 13.81
C ASP A 56 4.14 -10.91 12.33
N LEU A 57 3.18 -11.71 11.87
CA LEU A 57 2.72 -11.74 10.51
C LEU A 57 1.73 -10.59 10.24
N SER A 58 2.11 -9.65 9.38
CA SER A 58 1.14 -8.82 8.67
C SER A 58 0.25 -9.65 7.73
N VAL A 59 -0.97 -9.96 8.18
CA VAL A 59 -1.99 -10.68 7.40
C VAL A 59 -2.25 -9.99 6.06
N SER A 60 -2.28 -8.65 6.02
CA SER A 60 -2.48 -7.91 4.76
C SER A 60 -1.37 -8.20 3.76
N HIS A 61 -0.10 -8.14 4.18
CA HIS A 61 1.02 -8.41 3.27
C HIS A 61 1.05 -9.87 2.80
N ALA A 62 0.66 -10.81 3.66
CA ALA A 62 0.55 -12.21 3.26
C ALA A 62 -0.57 -12.42 2.21
N LYS A 63 -1.69 -11.70 2.34
CA LYS A 63 -2.77 -11.72 1.34
C LYS A 63 -2.30 -11.15 0.01
N ASP A 64 -1.61 -10.00 0.03
CA ASP A 64 -1.08 -9.38 -1.18
C ASP A 64 -0.10 -10.32 -1.90
N ALA A 65 0.76 -11.00 -1.14
CA ALA A 65 1.70 -11.99 -1.67
C ALA A 65 0.96 -13.19 -2.32
N TYR A 66 -0.07 -13.72 -1.65
CA TYR A 66 -0.90 -14.80 -2.18
C TYR A 66 -1.61 -14.40 -3.48
N GLU A 67 -2.29 -13.24 -3.48
CA GLU A 67 -3.03 -12.75 -4.64
C GLU A 67 -2.10 -12.42 -5.81
N TYR A 68 -0.89 -11.93 -5.55
CA TYR A 68 0.12 -11.71 -6.58
C TYR A 68 0.42 -13.00 -7.35
N VAL A 69 0.78 -14.09 -6.66
CA VAL A 69 1.13 -15.34 -7.33
C VAL A 69 -0.08 -16.00 -7.98
N LYS A 70 -1.22 -15.97 -7.30
CA LYS A 70 -2.45 -16.59 -7.80
C LYS A 70 -2.91 -15.94 -9.10
N SER A 71 -2.94 -14.61 -9.16
CA SER A 71 -3.54 -13.87 -10.27
C SER A 71 -2.59 -13.55 -11.44
N LYS A 72 -1.27 -13.62 -11.23
CA LYS A 72 -0.28 -13.24 -12.26
C LYS A 72 0.31 -14.44 -12.98
N GLU A 73 0.23 -14.44 -14.30
CA GLU A 73 0.95 -15.40 -15.15
C GLU A 73 2.42 -15.01 -15.34
N LEU A 74 2.69 -13.71 -15.51
CA LEU A 74 4.04 -13.17 -15.52
C LEU A 74 4.36 -12.51 -14.19
N GLY A 75 5.32 -13.06 -13.46
CA GLY A 75 5.77 -12.52 -12.18
C GLY A 75 7.16 -13.02 -11.82
N PHE A 76 7.87 -12.24 -10.99
CA PHE A 76 9.12 -12.67 -10.38
C PHE A 76 8.87 -12.89 -8.90
N TRP A 77 9.07 -14.11 -8.44
CA TRP A 77 8.97 -14.46 -7.03
C TRP A 77 10.36 -14.55 -6.43
N PRO A 78 10.78 -13.59 -5.58
CA PRO A 78 12.10 -13.64 -4.99
C PRO A 78 12.31 -14.95 -4.24
N GLU A 79 13.56 -15.41 -4.22
CA GLU A 79 13.94 -16.66 -3.57
C GLU A 79 13.48 -16.68 -2.10
N VAL A 80 12.91 -17.81 -1.68
CA VAL A 80 12.56 -18.06 -0.28
C VAL A 80 13.81 -18.60 0.42
N PHE A 81 14.12 -18.07 1.61
CA PHE A 81 15.28 -18.51 2.38
C PHE A 81 14.86 -19.29 3.62
N LEU A 82 15.22 -20.57 3.65
CA LEU A 82 14.89 -21.54 4.67
C LEU A 82 16.15 -22.02 5.38
N CYS A 83 16.01 -22.59 6.58
CA CYS A 83 17.11 -23.23 7.29
C CYS A 83 16.69 -24.57 7.88
N ALA A 84 17.39 -25.64 7.48
CA ALA A 84 17.28 -26.96 8.08
C ALA A 84 18.03 -26.97 9.42
N ARG A 85 17.26 -26.93 10.51
CA ARG A 85 17.79 -27.01 11.89
C ARG A 85 18.08 -28.44 12.31
N LYS A 86 17.37 -29.41 11.72
CA LYS A 86 17.57 -30.84 11.94
C LYS A 86 18.22 -31.48 10.71
N ARG A 87 19.33 -32.18 10.89
CA ARG A 87 20.06 -32.82 9.78
C ARG A 87 19.37 -34.09 9.29
N ASN A 88 18.69 -34.81 10.17
CA ASN A 88 18.06 -36.10 9.84
C ASN A 88 16.82 -35.98 8.95
N VAL A 89 16.31 -34.75 8.71
CA VAL A 89 15.15 -34.54 7.83
C VAL A 89 15.54 -34.26 6.38
N ILE A 90 16.83 -34.17 6.08
CA ILE A 90 17.36 -33.94 4.74
C ILE A 90 18.32 -35.05 4.34
N THR A 91 18.27 -35.48 3.09
CA THR A 91 19.26 -36.39 2.49
C THR A 91 19.59 -35.88 1.10
N PHE A 92 20.87 -35.67 0.82
CA PHE A 92 21.34 -35.22 -0.49
C PHE A 92 22.10 -36.34 -1.19
N THR A 93 21.69 -36.64 -2.42
CA THR A 93 22.31 -37.66 -3.26
C THR A 93 22.83 -36.99 -4.54
N PRO A 94 24.15 -36.94 -4.76
CA PRO A 94 24.72 -36.47 -6.02
C PRO A 94 24.18 -37.27 -7.22
N ILE A 95 23.93 -36.60 -8.33
CA ILE A 95 23.51 -37.27 -9.58
C ILE A 95 24.71 -37.94 -10.27
N SER A 96 25.93 -37.45 -10.02
CA SER A 96 27.17 -38.01 -10.57
C SER A 96 28.35 -37.68 -9.65
N ASP A 97 29.35 -38.57 -9.63
CA ASP A 97 30.61 -38.32 -8.93
C ASP A 97 31.44 -37.21 -9.58
N GLU A 98 31.26 -36.95 -10.89
CA GLU A 98 31.92 -35.87 -11.61
C GLU A 98 31.41 -34.48 -11.19
N ASN A 99 30.15 -34.39 -10.79
CA ASN A 99 29.51 -33.16 -10.32
C ASN A 99 28.86 -33.39 -8.95
N PRO A 100 29.65 -33.53 -7.87
CA PRO A 100 29.15 -33.92 -6.55
C PRO A 100 28.24 -32.86 -5.91
N GLU A 101 28.24 -31.64 -6.45
CA GLU A 101 27.42 -30.52 -5.98
C GLU A 101 26.04 -30.47 -6.63
N ILE A 102 25.77 -31.27 -7.68
CA ILE A 102 24.45 -31.32 -8.33
C ILE A 102 23.80 -32.64 -7.96
N GLY A 103 22.59 -32.58 -7.39
CA GLY A 103 21.96 -33.77 -6.85
C GLY A 103 20.48 -33.64 -6.58
N ILE A 104 19.91 -34.68 -5.98
CA ILE A 104 18.54 -34.71 -5.48
C ILE A 104 18.59 -34.50 -3.97
N LEU A 105 17.86 -33.51 -3.49
CA LEU A 105 17.56 -33.31 -2.08
C LEU A 105 16.22 -33.98 -1.76
N GLU A 106 16.26 -34.99 -0.91
CA GLU A 106 15.07 -35.59 -0.31
C GLU A 106 14.82 -34.97 1.06
N LEU A 107 13.59 -34.52 1.28
CA LEU A 107 13.11 -34.04 2.58
C LEU A 107 12.08 -35.02 3.13
N ASP A 108 12.29 -35.48 4.37
CA ASP A 108 11.32 -36.34 5.06
C ASP A 108 10.19 -35.48 5.62
N VAL A 109 9.11 -35.40 4.85
CA VAL A 109 7.96 -34.56 5.16
C VAL A 109 7.29 -35.02 6.46
N ARG A 110 7.27 -36.33 6.73
CA ARG A 110 6.66 -36.89 7.94
C ARG A 110 7.43 -36.45 9.17
N GLU A 111 8.74 -36.65 9.19
CA GLU A 111 9.61 -36.26 10.32
C GLU A 111 9.56 -34.74 10.58
N ILE A 112 9.51 -33.93 9.51
CA ILE A 112 9.34 -32.48 9.63
C ILE A 112 8.03 -32.12 10.33
N PHE A 113 6.92 -32.77 9.96
CA PHE A 113 5.61 -32.49 10.53
C PHE A 113 5.47 -32.96 11.97
N THR A 114 6.01 -34.15 12.30
CA THR A 114 5.89 -34.75 13.63
C THR A 114 6.93 -34.24 14.61
N SER A 115 7.95 -33.50 14.16
CA SER A 115 8.96 -32.93 15.04
C SER A 115 8.34 -31.94 16.05
N PRO A 116 8.65 -32.09 17.36
CA PRO A 116 8.17 -31.16 18.40
C PRO A 116 8.80 -29.77 18.27
N GLU A 117 9.97 -29.69 17.64
CA GLU A 117 10.68 -28.45 17.33
C GLU A 117 10.57 -28.12 15.84
N ILE A 118 10.84 -26.86 15.47
CA ILE A 118 10.92 -26.44 14.07
C ILE A 118 12.11 -27.13 13.40
N ALA A 119 11.84 -28.12 12.55
CA ALA A 119 12.87 -28.84 11.79
C ALA A 119 13.44 -28.00 10.63
N ILE A 120 12.56 -27.26 9.95
CA ILE A 120 12.93 -26.29 8.90
C ILE A 120 12.26 -24.96 9.22
N SER A 121 13.07 -23.94 9.48
CA SER A 121 12.60 -22.58 9.73
C SER A 121 12.57 -21.76 8.45
N ARG A 122 11.66 -20.80 8.40
CA ARG A 122 11.67 -19.73 7.40
C ARG A 122 12.59 -18.63 7.93
N ILE A 123 13.69 -18.31 7.26
CA ILE A 123 14.48 -17.10 7.57
C ILE A 123 13.84 -15.91 6.85
N ASP A 124 13.56 -16.05 5.55
CA ASP A 124 12.86 -15.04 4.75
C ASP A 124 11.78 -15.71 3.88
N GLY A 125 10.65 -15.02 3.73
CA GLY A 125 9.49 -15.51 2.99
C GLY A 125 8.32 -15.97 3.86
N ASN A 126 8.26 -15.58 5.14
CA ASN A 126 7.12 -15.93 6.00
C ASN A 126 5.78 -15.47 5.41
N HIS A 127 5.64 -14.18 5.04
CA HIS A 127 4.44 -13.66 4.38
C HIS A 127 4.16 -14.34 3.04
N ARG A 128 5.22 -14.67 2.29
CA ARG A 128 5.15 -15.30 0.96
C ARG A 128 4.60 -16.73 1.02
N LEU A 129 4.90 -17.47 2.09
CA LEU A 129 4.49 -18.87 2.23
C LEU A 129 3.24 -19.08 3.09
N HIS A 130 2.77 -18.07 3.83
CA HIS A 130 1.73 -18.24 4.85
C HIS A 130 0.46 -18.92 4.32
N PHE A 131 -0.15 -18.37 3.26
CA PHE A 131 -1.37 -18.91 2.65
C PHE A 131 -1.12 -19.94 1.54
N ALA A 132 0.13 -20.21 1.17
CA ALA A 132 0.45 -20.98 -0.03
C ALA A 132 0.05 -22.47 0.06
N ASN A 133 -0.06 -23.02 1.27
CA ASN A 133 -0.48 -24.41 1.51
C ASN A 133 -2.01 -24.60 1.49
N GLY A 134 -2.80 -23.52 1.38
CA GLY A 134 -4.26 -23.58 1.30
C GLY A 134 -4.96 -24.16 2.54
N ARG A 135 -4.31 -24.18 3.71
CA ARG A 135 -4.94 -24.70 4.96
C ARG A 135 -5.93 -23.72 5.56
N GLU A 136 -5.78 -22.44 5.25
CA GLU A 136 -6.64 -21.39 5.78
C GLU A 136 -7.91 -21.22 4.95
N LYS A 137 -9.02 -20.96 5.63
CA LYS A 137 -10.34 -20.82 5.00
C LYS A 137 -10.31 -19.70 3.96
N GLY A 138 -10.67 -20.05 2.72
CA GLY A 138 -10.72 -19.10 1.60
C GLY A 138 -9.47 -19.09 0.72
N TYR A 139 -8.43 -19.87 1.06
CA TYR A 139 -7.20 -19.97 0.27
C TYR A 139 -7.03 -21.36 -0.32
N SER A 140 -6.82 -21.44 -1.63
CA SER A 140 -6.43 -22.67 -2.33
C SER A 140 -4.91 -22.83 -2.35
N LYS A 141 -4.43 -24.08 -2.46
CA LYS A 141 -3.01 -24.39 -2.66
C LYS A 141 -2.43 -23.64 -3.87
N ILE A 142 -1.19 -23.18 -3.75
CA ILE A 142 -0.43 -22.55 -4.83
C ILE A 142 0.61 -23.54 -5.35
N GLU A 143 0.33 -24.14 -6.50
CA GLU A 143 1.25 -25.10 -7.15
C GLU A 143 2.32 -24.45 -8.03
N LYS A 144 2.31 -23.12 -8.16
CA LYS A 144 3.34 -22.39 -8.92
C LYS A 144 4.72 -22.62 -8.30
N ILE A 145 5.70 -22.82 -9.17
CA ILE A 145 7.08 -23.13 -8.82
C ILE A 145 7.84 -21.83 -8.50
N ALA A 146 8.65 -21.86 -7.45
CA ALA A 146 9.55 -20.76 -7.10
C ALA A 146 10.92 -21.28 -6.66
N SER A 147 11.94 -20.42 -6.78
CA SER A 147 13.28 -20.70 -6.28
C SER A 147 13.30 -20.68 -4.74
N PHE A 148 14.06 -21.61 -4.15
CA PHE A 148 14.35 -21.61 -2.73
C PHE A 148 15.86 -21.79 -2.49
N CYS A 149 16.30 -21.31 -1.33
CA CYS A 149 17.59 -21.58 -0.74
C CYS A 149 17.36 -22.19 0.65
N LEU A 150 17.88 -23.40 0.88
CA LEU A 150 17.82 -24.10 2.16
C LEU A 150 19.22 -24.16 2.77
N ALA A 151 19.49 -23.29 3.73
CA ALA A 151 20.70 -23.34 4.52
C ALA A 151 20.71 -24.57 5.45
N TYR A 152 21.89 -25.09 5.75
CA TYR A 152 22.08 -26.15 6.72
C TYR A 152 23.36 -25.91 7.52
N GLU A 153 23.45 -26.52 8.71
CA GLU A 153 24.56 -26.35 9.66
C GLU A 153 24.75 -24.93 10.20
N LEU A 154 23.71 -24.10 10.19
CA LEU A 154 23.74 -22.79 10.85
C LEU A 154 23.53 -22.94 12.36
N SER A 155 24.28 -22.17 13.14
CA SER A 155 23.94 -21.95 14.54
C SER A 155 22.68 -21.07 14.64
N ARG A 156 22.04 -21.07 15.81
CA ARG A 156 20.90 -20.18 16.06
C ARG A 156 21.28 -18.70 15.96
N GLU A 157 22.51 -18.35 16.35
CA GLU A 157 23.02 -16.98 16.28
C GLU A 157 23.24 -16.54 14.83
N ASP A 158 23.81 -17.40 13.99
CA ASP A 158 24.00 -17.12 12.56
C ASP A 158 22.65 -16.94 11.86
N GLU A 159 21.66 -17.79 12.18
CA GLU A 159 20.30 -17.68 11.65
C GLU A 159 19.66 -16.31 11.98
N ILE A 160 19.79 -15.86 13.23
CA ILE A 160 19.28 -14.55 13.68
C ILE A 160 19.99 -13.40 12.97
N GLN A 161 21.32 -13.49 12.83
CA GLN A 161 22.12 -12.46 12.17
C GLN A 161 21.71 -12.33 10.70
N LEU A 162 21.54 -13.45 9.99
CA LEU A 162 21.05 -13.46 8.61
C LEU A 162 19.64 -12.90 8.49
N PHE A 163 18.72 -13.29 9.38
CA PHE A 163 17.36 -12.73 9.43
C PHE A 163 17.39 -11.21 9.54
N LYS A 164 18.19 -10.68 10.48
CA LYS A 164 18.36 -9.24 10.72
C LYS A 164 18.93 -8.52 9.50
N ASP A 165 19.96 -9.06 8.87
CA ASP A 165 20.66 -8.42 7.75
C ASP A 165 19.80 -8.37 6.48
N ILE A 166 19.05 -9.43 6.19
CA ILE A 166 18.12 -9.47 5.06
C ILE A 166 17.04 -8.40 5.23
N ASN A 167 16.41 -8.34 6.41
CA ASN A 167 15.27 -7.44 6.63
C ASN A 167 15.68 -5.97 6.83
N LYS A 168 16.88 -5.69 7.37
CA LYS A 168 17.36 -4.31 7.59
C LYS A 168 17.71 -3.60 6.28
N ASN A 169 18.26 -4.32 5.30
CA ASN A 169 18.78 -3.72 4.07
C ASN A 169 17.72 -3.51 2.98
N GLN A 170 16.55 -4.16 3.09
CA GLN A 170 15.44 -3.97 2.17
C GLN A 170 14.76 -2.60 2.44
N LYS A 171 15.15 -1.58 1.66
CA LYS A 171 14.45 -0.29 1.66
C LYS A 171 13.22 -0.37 0.76
N PRO A 172 12.01 -0.04 1.26
CA PRO A 172 10.83 0.07 0.41
C PRO A 172 11.05 1.08 -0.71
N MET A 173 10.58 0.77 -1.92
CA MET A 173 10.58 1.73 -3.01
C MET A 173 9.64 2.89 -2.70
N ASN A 174 9.96 4.08 -3.20
CA ASN A 174 9.12 5.25 -3.03
C ASN A 174 7.72 4.99 -3.64
N THR A 175 6.66 5.16 -2.86
CA THR A 175 5.29 4.84 -3.28
C THR A 175 4.78 5.71 -4.43
N SER A 176 5.20 6.99 -4.51
CA SER A 176 4.86 7.83 -5.67
C SER A 176 5.55 7.34 -6.96
N HIS A 177 6.72 6.71 -6.83
CA HIS A 177 7.36 6.05 -7.98
C HIS A 177 6.59 4.81 -8.42
N LEU A 178 6.10 4.01 -7.46
CA LEU A 178 5.22 2.86 -7.75
C LEU A 178 3.93 3.30 -8.43
N ASP A 179 3.23 4.30 -7.88
CA ASP A 179 2.02 4.88 -8.49
C ASP A 179 2.34 5.39 -9.92
N GLY A 180 3.50 6.03 -10.12
CA GLY A 180 3.96 6.47 -11.44
C GLY A 180 4.31 5.35 -12.42
N ILE A 181 4.75 4.18 -11.93
CA ILE A 181 4.91 2.96 -12.76
C ILE A 181 3.53 2.42 -13.13
N GLU A 182 2.61 2.34 -12.18
CA GLU A 182 1.24 1.84 -12.41
C GLU A 182 0.51 2.64 -13.49
N VAL A 183 0.60 3.98 -13.43
CA VAL A 183 0.08 4.87 -14.49
C VAL A 183 0.67 4.54 -15.87
N ARG A 184 1.96 4.23 -15.96
CA ARG A 184 2.62 3.94 -17.25
C ARG A 184 2.28 2.56 -17.81
N LEU A 185 2.05 1.59 -16.93
CA LEU A 185 1.78 0.20 -17.33
C LEU A 185 0.29 -0.07 -17.57
N THR A 186 -0.60 0.79 -17.07
CA THR A 186 -2.03 0.58 -17.11
C THR A 186 -2.67 1.41 -18.23
N PRO A 187 -3.43 0.79 -19.16
CA PRO A 187 -4.20 1.53 -20.14
C PRO A 187 -5.14 2.53 -19.46
N GLU A 188 -5.22 3.75 -19.99
CA GLU A 188 -5.95 4.86 -19.36
C GLU A 188 -7.40 4.51 -19.03
N GLU A 189 -8.11 3.84 -19.95
CA GLU A 189 -9.51 3.42 -19.77
C GLU A 189 -9.69 2.46 -18.59
N TYR A 190 -8.70 1.59 -18.35
CA TYR A 190 -8.70 0.68 -17.22
C TYR A 190 -8.38 1.43 -15.92
N LEU A 191 -7.42 2.36 -15.96
CA LEU A 191 -7.06 3.19 -14.82
C LEU A 191 -8.26 4.03 -14.34
N LYS A 192 -8.99 4.66 -15.27
CA LYS A 192 -10.23 5.43 -14.99
C LYS A 192 -11.27 4.62 -14.21
N ARG A 193 -11.38 3.32 -14.47
CA ARG A 193 -12.37 2.44 -13.84
C ARG A 193 -11.90 1.85 -12.53
N ARG A 194 -10.64 1.40 -12.48
CA ARG A 194 -10.09 0.66 -11.33
C ARG A 194 -9.52 1.58 -10.24
N ASP A 195 -8.90 2.68 -10.63
CA ASP A 195 -8.23 3.62 -9.73
C ASP A 195 -8.48 5.07 -10.20
N PRO A 196 -9.75 5.53 -10.14
CA PRO A 196 -10.13 6.86 -10.61
C PRO A 196 -9.37 7.99 -9.87
N GLU A 197 -9.05 7.81 -8.59
CA GLU A 197 -8.27 8.76 -7.81
C GLU A 197 -6.83 8.91 -8.30
N LEU A 198 -6.16 7.81 -8.70
CA LEU A 198 -4.82 7.87 -9.31
C LEU A 198 -4.88 8.50 -10.70
N TYR A 199 -5.90 8.17 -11.50
CA TYR A 199 -6.13 8.83 -12.79
C TYR A 199 -6.28 10.35 -12.64
N ILE A 200 -7.17 10.80 -11.76
CA ILE A 200 -7.43 12.23 -11.52
C ILE A 200 -6.17 12.93 -10.97
N ALA A 201 -5.49 12.33 -9.99
CA ALA A 201 -4.27 12.88 -9.40
C ALA A 201 -3.16 13.07 -10.44
N GLN A 202 -3.03 12.10 -11.35
CA GLN A 202 -2.10 12.18 -12.46
C GLN A 202 -2.51 13.27 -13.47
N LYS A 203 -3.78 13.31 -13.85
CA LYS A 203 -4.30 14.30 -14.80
C LYS A 203 -4.13 15.73 -14.28
N LEU A 204 -4.30 15.95 -12.98
CA LEU A 204 -4.01 17.24 -12.33
C LEU A 204 -2.53 17.65 -12.46
N GLY A 205 -1.59 16.71 -12.47
CA GLY A 205 -0.17 16.99 -12.65
C GLY A 205 0.22 17.32 -14.10
N ASP A 206 -0.51 16.76 -15.07
CA ASP A 206 -0.16 16.80 -16.50
C ASP A 206 -0.91 17.85 -17.32
N ASP A 207 -2.17 18.12 -17.00
CA ASP A 207 -2.99 19.08 -17.74
C ASP A 207 -2.49 20.51 -17.47
N ASP A 208 -2.23 21.28 -18.53
CA ASP A 208 -1.72 22.65 -18.48
C ASP A 208 -2.74 23.65 -17.89
N LYS A 209 -4.03 23.30 -17.89
CA LYS A 209 -5.10 24.08 -17.25
C LYS A 209 -5.21 23.80 -15.76
N SER A 210 -4.53 22.78 -15.25
CA SER A 210 -4.53 22.47 -13.83
C SER A 210 -3.58 23.39 -13.06
N VAL A 211 -4.00 23.85 -11.89
CA VAL A 211 -3.13 24.62 -10.97
C VAL A 211 -1.95 23.80 -10.43
N PHE A 212 -1.96 22.48 -10.62
CA PHE A 212 -0.88 21.56 -10.26
C PHE A 212 0.02 21.15 -11.42
N HIS A 213 -0.17 21.72 -12.62
CA HIS A 213 0.69 21.43 -13.76
C HIS A 213 2.17 21.57 -13.41
N ASN A 214 2.95 20.51 -13.64
CA ASN A 214 4.38 20.41 -13.27
C ASN A 214 4.73 20.55 -11.78
N ARG A 215 3.74 20.49 -10.88
CA ARG A 215 3.94 20.58 -9.41
C ARG A 215 3.78 19.25 -8.67
N VAL A 216 3.46 18.17 -9.40
CA VAL A 216 3.25 16.82 -8.85
C VAL A 216 4.49 15.93 -9.07
N PHE A 217 5.01 15.36 -7.98
CA PHE A 217 6.19 14.48 -7.98
C PHE A 217 5.78 13.02 -8.17
N LYS A 218 6.11 12.44 -9.32
CA LYS A 218 5.81 11.04 -9.66
C LYS A 218 6.91 10.05 -9.23
N GLY A 219 7.73 10.43 -8.25
CA GLY A 219 8.89 9.63 -7.81
C GLY A 219 10.17 9.85 -8.63
N GLY A 220 11.25 9.18 -8.25
CA GLY A 220 12.57 9.33 -8.89
C GLY A 220 13.42 10.46 -8.28
N LYS A 221 14.09 11.26 -9.12
CA LYS A 221 14.89 12.42 -8.67
C LYS A 221 14.00 13.66 -8.59
N LYS A 222 13.94 14.28 -7.42
CA LYS A 222 13.09 15.46 -7.18
C LYS A 222 13.65 16.69 -7.91
N GLY A 223 12.86 17.26 -8.82
CA GLY A 223 13.12 18.57 -9.41
C GLY A 223 12.82 19.72 -8.44
N SER A 224 13.39 20.90 -8.66
CA SER A 224 13.22 22.08 -7.80
C SER A 224 11.80 22.67 -7.81
N ALA A 225 11.02 22.42 -8.86
CA ALA A 225 9.68 22.98 -9.08
C ALA A 225 8.52 22.15 -8.49
N VAL A 226 8.82 21.11 -7.70
CA VAL A 226 7.80 20.12 -7.30
C VAL A 226 7.34 20.30 -5.86
N ASP A 227 6.04 20.53 -5.70
CA ASP A 227 5.41 20.86 -4.42
C ASP A 227 4.84 19.62 -3.71
N LEU A 228 4.18 18.71 -4.44
CA LEU A 228 3.38 17.62 -3.87
C LEU A 228 3.75 16.25 -4.44
N PRO A 229 3.91 15.20 -3.63
CA PRO A 229 3.98 13.82 -4.11
C PRO A 229 2.68 13.37 -4.80
N LEU A 230 2.79 12.59 -5.89
CA LEU A 230 1.64 11.99 -6.57
C LEU A 230 0.77 11.21 -5.59
N ARG A 231 1.40 10.48 -4.66
CA ARG A 231 0.70 9.75 -3.59
C ARG A 231 -0.15 10.68 -2.71
N SER A 232 0.39 11.85 -2.36
CA SER A 232 -0.33 12.82 -1.53
C SER A 232 -1.54 13.38 -2.26
N VAL A 233 -1.41 13.65 -3.57
CA VAL A 233 -2.52 14.07 -4.43
C VAL A 233 -3.57 12.96 -4.53
N LYS A 234 -3.17 11.72 -4.86
CA LYS A 234 -4.04 10.54 -4.91
C LYS A 234 -4.88 10.40 -3.63
N THR A 235 -4.23 10.38 -2.47
CA THR A 235 -4.94 10.28 -1.18
C THR A 235 -5.87 11.47 -0.91
N GLY A 236 -5.50 12.68 -1.34
CA GLY A 236 -6.39 13.84 -1.27
C GLY A 236 -7.65 13.66 -2.13
N ILE A 237 -7.50 13.16 -3.36
CA ILE A 237 -8.63 12.89 -4.25
C ILE A 237 -9.50 11.75 -3.71
N GLU A 238 -8.90 10.69 -3.18
CA GLU A 238 -9.62 9.60 -2.49
C GLU A 238 -10.50 10.16 -1.36
N TYR A 239 -9.99 11.11 -0.58
CA TYR A 239 -10.75 11.80 0.46
C TYR A 239 -11.89 12.65 -0.11
N MET A 240 -11.70 13.32 -1.25
CA MET A 240 -12.78 14.06 -1.91
C MET A 240 -13.89 13.12 -2.36
N LEU A 241 -13.53 12.06 -3.08
CA LEU A 241 -14.49 11.10 -3.63
C LEU A 241 -15.25 10.35 -2.53
N SER A 242 -14.56 9.93 -1.46
CA SER A 242 -15.21 9.19 -0.35
C SER A 242 -16.10 10.05 0.55
N ARG A 243 -15.91 11.38 0.58
CA ARG A 243 -16.70 12.28 1.43
C ARG A 243 -17.77 13.07 0.72
N SER A 244 -17.61 13.31 -0.56
CA SER A 244 -18.61 13.98 -1.38
C SER A 244 -19.80 13.05 -1.61
N THR A 245 -21.00 13.58 -1.47
CA THR A 245 -22.25 12.89 -1.79
C THR A 245 -22.61 13.00 -3.26
N GLN A 246 -22.08 13.99 -3.98
CA GLN A 246 -22.38 14.26 -5.38
C GLN A 246 -21.31 13.73 -6.36
N LEU A 247 -20.01 13.87 -6.05
CA LEU A 247 -18.93 13.44 -6.95
C LEU A 247 -19.00 11.96 -7.33
N PRO A 248 -19.29 11.01 -6.42
CA PRO A 248 -19.41 9.59 -6.80
C PRO A 248 -20.51 9.31 -7.82
N ARG A 249 -21.55 10.16 -7.89
CA ARG A 249 -22.67 10.03 -8.82
C ARG A 249 -22.29 10.39 -10.27
N LEU A 250 -21.18 11.08 -10.45
CA LEU A 250 -20.61 11.31 -11.78
C LEU A 250 -19.95 10.00 -12.23
N GLU A 251 -20.57 9.26 -13.13
CA GLU A 251 -20.08 7.93 -13.55
C GLU A 251 -18.69 8.01 -14.20
N ASP A 252 -18.44 9.08 -14.95
CA ASP A 252 -17.21 9.27 -15.71
C ASP A 252 -16.08 9.96 -14.89
N ALA A 253 -14.88 9.38 -14.95
CA ALA A 253 -13.71 9.88 -14.25
C ALA A 253 -13.20 11.22 -14.81
N GLU A 254 -13.41 11.48 -16.11
CA GLU A 254 -13.05 12.76 -16.73
C GLU A 254 -14.01 13.88 -16.28
N ALA A 255 -15.30 13.60 -16.11
CA ALA A 255 -16.25 14.53 -15.50
C ALA A 255 -15.85 14.87 -14.05
N LYS A 256 -15.54 13.86 -13.23
CA LYS A 256 -15.01 14.07 -11.86
C LYS A 256 -13.76 14.94 -11.86
N TYR A 257 -12.81 14.65 -12.75
CA TYR A 257 -11.60 15.44 -12.93
C TYR A 257 -11.89 16.92 -13.20
N ARG A 258 -12.80 17.24 -14.13
CA ARG A 258 -13.12 18.63 -14.50
C ARG A 258 -13.69 19.43 -13.33
N VAL A 259 -14.61 18.84 -12.56
CA VAL A 259 -15.20 19.47 -11.38
C VAL A 259 -14.13 19.72 -10.31
N ILE A 260 -13.29 18.72 -10.04
CA ILE A 260 -12.19 18.81 -9.07
C ILE A 260 -11.16 19.87 -9.51
N ARG A 261 -10.81 19.92 -10.79
CA ARG A 261 -9.90 20.93 -11.34
C ARG A 261 -10.45 22.34 -11.13
N ASN A 262 -11.73 22.56 -11.43
CA ASN A 262 -12.38 23.86 -11.23
C ASN A 262 -12.40 24.27 -9.75
N TYR A 263 -12.62 23.32 -8.83
CA TYR A 263 -12.52 23.57 -7.39
C TYR A 263 -11.14 24.07 -6.98
N PHE A 264 -10.07 23.40 -7.45
CA PHE A 264 -8.71 23.83 -7.09
C PHE A 264 -8.33 25.17 -7.71
N ALA A 265 -8.87 25.51 -8.89
CA ALA A 265 -8.75 26.84 -9.46
C ALA A 265 -9.44 27.88 -8.56
N ALA A 266 -10.67 27.60 -8.11
CA ALA A 266 -11.40 28.47 -7.19
C ALA A 266 -10.66 28.67 -5.87
N PHE A 267 -10.10 27.59 -5.31
CA PHE A 267 -9.31 27.69 -4.08
C PHE A 267 -8.03 28.52 -4.28
N LYS A 268 -7.33 28.36 -5.41
CA LYS A 268 -6.18 29.21 -5.74
C LYS A 268 -6.59 30.67 -5.81
N SER A 269 -7.74 30.97 -6.41
CA SER A 269 -8.30 32.32 -6.48
C SER A 269 -8.65 32.87 -5.09
N TRP A 270 -9.11 32.01 -4.17
CA TRP A 270 -9.36 32.37 -2.76
C TRP A 270 -8.07 32.58 -1.94
N GLN A 271 -7.01 31.82 -2.21
CA GLN A 271 -5.76 31.81 -1.42
C GLN A 271 -4.49 31.95 -2.29
N PRO A 272 -4.36 33.01 -3.13
CA PRO A 272 -3.36 33.08 -4.19
C PRO A 272 -1.91 33.03 -3.69
N LYS A 273 -1.66 33.60 -2.51
CA LYS A 273 -0.31 33.64 -1.90
C LYS A 273 0.24 32.25 -1.60
N SER A 274 -0.63 31.28 -1.29
CA SER A 274 -0.21 29.92 -0.97
C SER A 274 0.23 29.12 -2.19
N TRP A 275 -0.19 29.51 -3.41
CA TRP A 275 0.28 28.92 -4.67
C TRP A 275 1.55 29.57 -5.20
N SER A 276 1.74 30.88 -4.98
CA SER A 276 2.96 31.59 -5.40
C SER A 276 4.14 31.30 -4.48
N ASN A 277 3.89 31.19 -3.17
CA ASN A 277 4.93 30.95 -2.16
C ASN A 277 4.65 29.67 -1.33
N PRO A 278 4.57 28.48 -1.94
CA PRO A 278 4.14 27.25 -1.26
C PRO A 278 5.06 26.80 -0.12
N LYS A 279 6.22 27.45 0.06
CA LYS A 279 7.10 27.24 1.20
C LYS A 279 6.62 27.90 2.47
N GLU A 280 5.88 29.00 2.41
CA GLU A 280 5.44 29.74 3.59
C GLU A 280 4.03 29.37 4.06
N TYR A 281 3.32 28.57 3.25
CA TYR A 281 1.94 28.18 3.49
C TYR A 281 1.80 26.66 3.61
N ILE A 282 0.77 26.21 4.32
CA ILE A 282 0.52 24.78 4.52
C ILE A 282 -0.30 24.14 3.40
N THR A 283 -0.90 24.94 2.52
CA THR A 283 -1.91 24.54 1.52
C THR A 283 -1.44 23.45 0.57
N LEU A 284 -0.19 23.48 0.12
CA LEU A 284 0.40 22.45 -0.75
C LEU A 284 1.29 21.47 0.03
N ARG A 285 0.97 21.20 1.31
CA ARG A 285 1.78 20.35 2.19
C ARG A 285 0.92 19.50 3.12
N GLY A 286 1.22 18.20 3.15
CA GLY A 286 0.73 17.26 4.18
C GLY A 286 -0.73 17.47 4.58
N ALA A 287 -0.95 17.79 5.85
CA ALA A 287 -2.29 18.01 6.42
C ALA A 287 -3.04 19.18 5.78
N GLY A 288 -2.35 20.27 5.39
CA GLY A 288 -3.00 21.41 4.76
C GLY A 288 -3.59 21.05 3.41
N PHE A 289 -2.85 20.31 2.57
CA PHE A 289 -3.37 19.84 1.28
C PHE A 289 -4.57 18.91 1.44
N TRP A 290 -4.51 17.97 2.39
CA TRP A 290 -5.67 17.10 2.66
C TRP A 290 -6.86 17.86 3.24
N ALA A 291 -6.63 18.94 4.01
CA ALA A 291 -7.71 19.80 4.47
C ALA A 291 -8.40 20.51 3.30
N VAL A 292 -7.63 21.03 2.34
CA VAL A 292 -8.18 21.57 1.08
C VAL A 292 -9.04 20.53 0.38
N CYS A 293 -8.57 19.29 0.27
CA CYS A 293 -9.35 18.21 -0.33
C CYS A 293 -10.67 17.95 0.43
N PHE A 294 -10.65 17.89 1.76
CA PHE A 294 -11.86 17.72 2.56
C PHE A 294 -12.85 18.89 2.41
N ILE A 295 -12.36 20.13 2.39
CA ILE A 295 -13.17 21.32 2.11
C ILE A 295 -13.78 21.21 0.70
N GLY A 296 -13.00 20.72 -0.26
CA GLY A 296 -13.44 20.52 -1.65
C GLY A 296 -14.62 19.59 -1.78
N ALA A 297 -14.68 18.50 -1.01
CA ALA A 297 -15.87 17.64 -0.98
C ALA A 297 -17.13 18.43 -0.61
N HIS A 298 -17.05 19.30 0.41
CA HIS A 298 -18.18 20.11 0.86
C HIS A 298 -18.57 21.21 -0.13
N VAL A 299 -17.58 21.92 -0.69
CA VAL A 299 -17.81 23.01 -1.65
C VAL A 299 -18.39 22.48 -2.96
N ILE A 300 -17.85 21.37 -3.47
CA ILE A 300 -18.33 20.74 -4.69
C ILE A 300 -19.75 20.22 -4.51
N ASP A 301 -20.08 19.57 -3.39
CA ASP A 301 -21.44 19.11 -3.11
C ASP A 301 -22.45 20.26 -3.16
N ARG A 302 -22.12 21.39 -2.51
CA ARG A 302 -22.98 22.59 -2.50
C ARG A 302 -23.16 23.16 -3.91
N ALA A 303 -22.08 23.28 -4.69
CA ALA A 303 -22.15 23.78 -6.06
C ALA A 303 -23.00 22.86 -6.96
N LEU A 304 -22.76 21.55 -6.92
CA LEU A 304 -23.45 20.58 -7.76
C LEU A 304 -24.95 20.47 -7.43
N ILE A 305 -25.34 20.61 -6.17
CA ILE A 305 -26.76 20.65 -5.77
C ILE A 305 -27.48 21.85 -6.42
N GLN A 306 -26.79 22.96 -6.64
CA GLN A 306 -27.30 24.14 -7.36
C GLN A 306 -27.18 24.01 -8.89
N GLY A 307 -26.76 22.84 -9.41
CA GLY A 307 -26.51 22.64 -10.84
C GLY A 307 -25.27 23.39 -11.37
N LYS A 308 -24.39 23.86 -10.48
CA LYS A 308 -23.19 24.64 -10.82
C LYS A 308 -21.92 23.79 -10.65
N PHE A 309 -20.93 24.01 -11.49
CA PHE A 309 -19.65 23.27 -11.43
C PHE A 309 -18.44 24.10 -11.88
N ASP A 310 -18.66 25.37 -12.19
CA ASP A 310 -17.63 26.32 -12.61
C ASP A 310 -16.83 26.89 -11.42
N GLU A 311 -15.70 27.50 -11.75
CA GLU A 311 -14.78 28.10 -10.78
C GLU A 311 -15.44 29.24 -9.98
N GLU A 312 -16.20 30.12 -10.64
CA GLU A 312 -16.79 31.31 -10.04
C GLU A 312 -17.78 30.93 -8.93
N SER A 313 -18.64 29.95 -9.20
CA SER A 313 -19.63 29.45 -8.25
C SER A 313 -18.97 28.84 -7.01
N MET A 314 -17.89 28.07 -7.18
CA MET A 314 -17.16 27.49 -6.05
C MET A 314 -16.36 28.54 -5.27
N LEU A 315 -15.84 29.57 -5.95
CA LEU A 315 -15.16 30.68 -5.31
C LEU A 315 -16.13 31.47 -4.42
N LYS A 316 -17.35 31.75 -4.89
CA LYS A 316 -18.41 32.41 -4.09
C LYS A 316 -18.67 31.67 -2.77
N ILE A 317 -18.76 30.33 -2.82
CA ILE A 317 -18.94 29.49 -1.63
C ILE A 317 -17.73 29.59 -0.70
N LEU A 318 -16.49 29.55 -1.23
CA LEU A 318 -15.28 29.67 -0.42
C LEU A 318 -15.15 31.06 0.24
N SER A 319 -15.52 32.11 -0.48
CA SER A 319 -15.45 33.50 0.00
C SER A 319 -16.59 33.91 0.93
N SER A 320 -17.64 33.10 1.06
CA SER A 320 -18.77 33.44 1.94
C SER A 320 -18.41 33.35 3.43
N GLY A 321 -17.33 32.66 3.78
CA GLY A 321 -16.92 32.46 5.17
C GLY A 321 -15.88 33.45 5.70
N LYS A 322 -15.39 33.15 6.90
CA LYS A 322 -14.27 33.87 7.53
C LYS A 322 -13.02 33.79 6.64
N GLU A 323 -12.24 34.86 6.57
CA GLU A 323 -10.86 34.80 6.07
C GLU A 323 -9.96 34.00 7.02
N TRP A 324 -9.17 33.09 6.47
CA TRP A 324 -8.26 32.22 7.22
C TRP A 324 -6.81 32.49 6.82
N ASP A 325 -5.90 32.54 7.80
CA ASP A 325 -4.46 32.59 7.53
C ASP A 325 -3.88 31.17 7.37
N TRP A 326 -3.62 30.78 6.12
CA TRP A 326 -3.00 29.50 5.76
C TRP A 326 -1.47 29.49 5.86
N SER A 327 -0.85 30.57 6.37
CA SER A 327 0.59 30.62 6.61
C SER A 327 1.01 29.57 7.66
N LYS A 328 2.27 29.17 7.68
CA LYS A 328 2.81 28.25 8.70
C LYS A 328 2.64 28.75 10.13
N SER A 329 2.53 30.06 10.32
CA SER A 329 2.33 30.73 11.61
C SER A 329 0.87 31.13 11.86
N GLY A 330 -0.03 30.85 10.92
CA GLY A 330 -1.41 31.31 10.93
C GLY A 330 -2.36 30.44 11.76
N ASP A 331 -3.64 30.50 11.40
CA ASP A 331 -4.76 29.89 12.13
C ASP A 331 -4.60 28.36 12.32
N PHE A 332 -3.87 27.71 11.41
CA PHE A 332 -3.74 26.24 11.37
C PHE A 332 -2.39 25.72 11.85
N LYS A 333 -1.62 26.54 12.57
CA LYS A 333 -0.34 26.13 13.14
C LYS A 333 -0.51 24.93 14.08
N GLY A 334 0.35 23.91 13.92
CA GLY A 334 0.40 22.73 14.78
C GLY A 334 -0.45 21.54 14.31
N TYR A 335 -1.33 21.72 13.33
CA TYR A 335 -2.07 20.61 12.73
C TYR A 335 -1.19 19.75 11.84
N SER A 336 -1.29 18.43 12.00
CA SER A 336 -0.54 17.45 11.21
C SER A 336 -1.34 16.16 10.97
N GLY A 337 -0.90 15.39 9.98
CA GLY A 337 -1.55 14.16 9.55
C GLY A 337 -3.02 14.31 9.12
N ARG A 338 -3.72 13.18 9.01
CA ARG A 338 -5.13 13.13 8.60
C ARG A 338 -6.05 13.78 9.65
N GLY A 339 -5.77 13.58 10.94
CA GLY A 339 -6.57 14.17 12.03
C GLY A 339 -6.56 15.69 12.01
N GLY A 340 -5.38 16.31 11.83
CA GLY A 340 -5.29 17.75 11.69
C GLY A 340 -5.97 18.28 10.43
N ALA A 341 -5.86 17.56 9.32
CA ALA A 341 -6.55 17.92 8.07
C ALA A 341 -8.08 17.98 8.24
N LEU A 342 -8.65 17.03 9.00
CA LEU A 342 -10.07 16.99 9.30
C LEU A 342 -10.52 18.15 10.17
N GLU A 343 -9.72 18.50 11.18
CA GLU A 343 -10.04 19.59 12.08
C GLU A 343 -10.00 20.94 11.36
N ILE A 344 -8.98 21.19 10.52
CA ILE A 344 -8.93 22.37 9.64
C ILE A 344 -10.19 22.42 8.76
N SER A 345 -10.52 21.31 8.08
CA SER A 345 -11.68 21.26 7.20
C SER A 345 -12.99 21.55 7.93
N LYS A 346 -13.15 21.03 9.16
CA LYS A 346 -14.34 21.26 9.99
C LYS A 346 -14.45 22.73 10.36
N GLN A 347 -13.36 23.35 10.80
CA GLN A 347 -13.35 24.77 11.15
C GLN A 347 -13.72 25.65 9.96
N VAL A 348 -13.07 25.44 8.81
CA VAL A 348 -13.35 26.22 7.59
C VAL A 348 -14.79 25.99 7.13
N SER A 349 -15.21 24.73 6.97
CA SER A 349 -16.54 24.40 6.43
C SER A 349 -17.69 24.87 7.33
N SER A 350 -17.49 24.93 8.64
CA SER A 350 -18.49 25.44 9.60
C SER A 350 -18.76 26.93 9.45
N LYS A 351 -17.86 27.67 8.79
CA LYS A 351 -17.98 29.11 8.56
C LYS A 351 -18.44 29.44 7.14
N LEU A 352 -18.60 28.46 6.25
CA LEU A 352 -19.11 28.69 4.90
C LEU A 352 -20.63 28.84 4.93
N HIS A 353 -21.13 29.97 4.45
CA HIS A 353 -22.55 30.26 4.32
C HIS A 353 -23.09 29.82 2.95
N ASP A 354 -24.33 29.32 2.92
CA ASP A 354 -25.08 29.11 1.68
C ASP A 354 -26.01 30.32 1.52
N GLU A 355 -25.81 31.15 0.49
CA GLU A 355 -26.64 32.36 0.26
C GLU A 355 -28.14 32.03 0.07
N GLU A 356 -28.47 30.81 -0.36
CA GLU A 356 -29.84 30.35 -0.61
C GLU A 356 -30.44 29.51 0.53
N ARG A 357 -29.70 29.24 1.60
CA ARG A 357 -30.13 28.34 2.68
C ARG A 357 -30.30 29.13 3.97
N MET A 358 -31.55 29.31 4.40
CA MET A 358 -31.86 29.86 5.72
C MET A 358 -31.05 29.13 6.79
N SER A 359 -30.42 29.88 7.69
CA SER A 359 -29.77 29.30 8.86
C SER A 359 -30.78 28.48 9.67
N THR A 360 -30.33 27.50 10.45
CA THR A 360 -31.23 26.71 11.31
C THR A 360 -32.05 27.60 12.26
N LYS A 361 -31.50 28.77 12.63
CA LYS A 361 -32.20 29.74 13.46
C LYS A 361 -33.29 30.49 12.68
N GLU A 362 -33.03 30.88 11.44
CA GLU A 362 -34.02 31.49 10.54
C GLU A 362 -35.09 30.49 10.11
N LEU A 363 -34.70 29.24 9.84
CA LEU A 363 -35.62 28.14 9.59
C LEU A 363 -36.50 27.85 10.81
N PHE A 364 -35.91 27.80 12.00
CA PHE A 364 -36.67 27.62 13.24
C PHE A 364 -37.63 28.80 13.46
N ALA A 365 -37.18 30.05 13.26
CA ALA A 365 -38.05 31.21 13.33
C ALA A 365 -39.18 31.17 12.29
N SER A 366 -38.89 30.73 11.07
CA SER A 366 -39.87 30.58 9.99
C SER A 366 -40.87 29.45 10.23
N ILE A 367 -40.45 28.34 10.87
CA ILE A 367 -41.36 27.26 11.28
C ILE A 367 -42.28 27.73 12.40
N MET A 368 -41.72 28.47 13.38
CA MET A 368 -42.46 29.00 14.52
C MET A 368 -43.37 30.20 14.16
N SER A 369 -43.30 30.73 12.94
CA SER A 369 -44.13 31.84 12.45
C SER A 369 -45.25 31.42 11.50
N ILE A 370 -45.44 30.12 11.25
CA ILE A 370 -46.55 29.58 10.48
C ILE A 370 -47.61 29.11 11.48
N ASP A 371 -48.73 29.83 11.55
CA ASP A 371 -49.92 29.46 12.34
C ASP A 371 -50.65 28.23 11.76
#